data_AF-A0A4Z0A3I4-F1
#
_entry.id   AF-A0A4Z0A3I4-F1
#
_cell.length_a   1.000
_cell.length_b   1.000
_cell.length_c   1.000
_cell.angle_alpha   90.00
_cell.angle_beta   90.00
_cell.angle_gamma   90.00
#
_symmetry.space_group_name_H-M   'P 1'
#
loop_
_entity.id
_entity.type
_entity.pdbx_description
1 polymer ?
#
loop_
_entity_poly.entity_id
_entity_poly.type
_entity_poly.pdbx_seq_one_letter_code
_entity_poly.pdbx_strand_id
1 'polypeptide(L)' 'MRDNAASNAHAVGTAGMSPYGASYGVVDPDLHVKGVTGLRIIDASIVPFVPSAHTMAPTYIIAERGAEFVKEEWVNM' A
#
# COMPACT_ATOMS: atom_id res chain seq x y z
N MET A 1 -3.08 -27.85 -14.47
CA MET A 1 -2.92 -26.53 -13.82
C MET A 1 -1.57 -25.89 -14.10
N ARG A 2 -0.43 -26.58 -13.94
CA ARG A 2 0.91 -25.99 -14.19
C ARG A 2 1.06 -25.35 -15.57
N ASP A 3 0.55 -25.98 -16.62
CA ASP A 3 0.76 -25.51 -18.01
C ASP A 3 -0.22 -24.43 -18.47
N ASN A 4 -1.25 -24.12 -17.67
CA ASN A 4 -2.33 -23.19 -18.04
C ASN A 4 -2.60 -22.14 -16.95
N ALA A 5 -1.68 -21.98 -15.98
CA ALA A 5 -1.79 -20.93 -14.98
C ALA A 5 -1.42 -19.58 -15.60
N ALA A 6 -2.20 -18.54 -15.32
CA ALA A 6 -1.95 -17.18 -15.78
C ALA A 6 -2.13 -16.20 -14.62
N SER A 7 -1.50 -15.04 -14.75
CA SER A 7 -1.75 -13.91 -13.84
C SER A 7 -3.13 -13.32 -14.11
N ASN A 8 -3.82 -12.92 -13.05
CA ASN A 8 -5.05 -12.12 -13.17
C ASN A 8 -4.76 -10.61 -13.27
N ALA A 9 -3.50 -10.19 -13.40
CA ALA A 9 -3.07 -8.79 -13.40
C ALA A 9 -3.45 -8.01 -12.11
N HIS A 10 -3.53 -8.72 -10.98
CA HIS A 10 -3.89 -8.19 -9.65
C HIS A 10 -2.69 -8.26 -8.68
N ALA A 11 -1.51 -7.79 -9.11
CA ALA A 11 -0.31 -7.81 -8.26
C ALA A 11 -0.44 -6.81 -7.09
N VAL A 12 -0.02 -7.24 -5.89
CA VAL A 12 -0.02 -6.47 -4.65
C VAL A 12 1.16 -6.88 -3.76
N GLY A 13 1.41 -6.14 -2.68
CA GLY A 13 2.26 -6.58 -1.56
C GLY A 13 3.77 -6.44 -1.74
N THR A 14 4.25 -5.88 -2.86
CA THR A 14 5.69 -5.67 -3.09
C THR A 14 6.32 -4.63 -2.16
N ALA A 15 5.51 -3.78 -1.52
CA ALA A 15 5.91 -2.80 -0.52
C ALA A 15 4.98 -2.85 0.71
N GLY A 16 4.68 -4.07 1.18
CA GLY A 16 3.63 -4.33 2.16
C GLY A 16 3.66 -3.45 3.42
N MET A 17 2.49 -2.96 3.79
CA MET A 17 2.23 -2.24 5.02
C MET A 17 2.29 -3.18 6.23
N SER A 18 2.81 -2.67 7.34
CA SER A 18 2.97 -3.43 8.59
C SER A 18 2.75 -2.52 9.80
N PRO A 19 2.54 -3.07 11.00
CA PRO A 19 2.37 -2.25 12.19
C PRO A 19 3.59 -1.34 12.45
N TYR A 20 3.33 -0.20 13.10
CA TYR A 20 4.38 0.68 13.60
C TYR A 20 5.39 -0.09 14.46
N GLY A 21 6.67 0.14 14.21
CA GLY A 21 7.77 -0.52 14.93
C GLY A 21 8.02 -1.97 14.53
N ALA A 22 7.27 -2.55 13.59
CA ALA A 22 7.56 -3.88 13.07
C ALA A 22 8.90 -3.88 12.32
N SER A 23 9.72 -4.93 12.53
CA SER A 23 11.00 -5.14 11.85
C SER A 23 10.87 -5.66 10.40
N TYR A 24 9.64 -5.84 9.92
CA TYR A 24 9.31 -6.26 8.57
C TYR A 24 8.36 -5.25 7.90
N GLY A 25 8.10 -5.45 6.61
CA GLY A 25 7.29 -4.54 5.80
C GLY A 25 8.08 -3.31 5.33
N VAL A 26 7.47 -2.52 4.44
CA VAL A 26 8.11 -1.35 3.80
C VAL A 26 7.51 -0.05 4.29
N VAL A 27 6.19 -0.01 4.52
CA VAL A 27 5.50 1.17 5.01
C VAL A 27 4.83 0.94 6.36
N ASP A 28 4.70 2.02 7.12
CA ASP A 28 3.86 2.11 8.31
C ASP A 28 2.37 2.34 7.95
N PRO A 29 1.42 2.23 8.91
CA PRO A 29 -0.01 2.42 8.66
C PRO A 29 -0.44 3.80 8.12
N ASP A 30 0.42 4.82 8.21
CA ASP A 30 0.25 6.15 7.61
C ASP A 30 0.90 6.29 6.21
N LEU A 31 1.33 5.16 5.65
CA LEU A 31 1.92 4.99 4.33
C LEU A 31 3.34 5.56 4.18
N HIS A 32 3.96 6.03 5.27
CA HIS A 32 5.36 6.45 5.25
C HIS A 32 6.29 5.27 5.02
N VAL A 33 7.31 5.47 4.18
CA VAL A 33 8.37 4.49 3.99
C VAL A 33 9.24 4.45 5.24
N LYS A 34 9.39 3.26 5.82
CA LYS A 34 10.18 3.04 7.03
C LYS A 34 11.64 3.49 6.82
N GLY A 35 12.13 4.33 7.73
CA GLY A 35 13.50 4.85 7.69
C GLY A 35 13.75 5.95 6.65
N VAL A 36 12.72 6.45 5.98
CA VAL A 36 12.81 7.54 5.00
C VAL A 36 11.89 8.69 5.41
N THR A 37 12.38 9.92 5.29
CA THR A 37 11.60 11.13 5.62
C THR A 37 10.96 11.70 4.35
N GLY A 38 9.69 12.11 4.45
CA GLY A 38 8.99 12.82 3.36
C GLY A 38 8.60 11.95 2.16
N LEU A 39 8.59 10.62 2.31
CA LEU A 39 8.22 9.68 1.23
C LEU A 39 7.08 8.75 1.67
N ARG A 40 6.07 8.62 0.81
CA ARG A 40 4.99 7.64 0.93
C ARG A 40 4.87 6.77 -0.31
N ILE A 41 4.31 5.58 -0.14
CA ILE A 41 3.88 4.72 -1.24
C ILE A 41 2.35 4.60 -1.16
N ILE A 42 1.64 5.01 -2.20
CA ILE A 42 0.17 5.09 -2.22
C ILE A 42 -0.35 4.37 -3.46
N ASP A 43 -0.17 3.05 -3.51
CA ASP A 43 -0.70 2.18 -4.55
C ASP A 43 -0.94 0.75 -4.01
N ALA A 44 -1.29 -0.18 -4.90
CA ALA A 44 -1.61 -1.56 -4.54
C ALA A 44 -0.42 -2.34 -3.92
N SER A 45 0.82 -1.88 -4.07
CA SER A 45 2.01 -2.54 -3.52
C SER A 45 2.01 -2.58 -1.99
N ILE A 46 1.30 -1.66 -1.31
CA ILE A 46 1.25 -1.60 0.16
C ILE A 46 0.25 -2.59 0.75
N VAL A 47 -0.64 -3.18 -0.04
CA VAL A 47 -1.64 -4.13 0.45
C VAL A 47 -0.93 -5.42 0.91
N PRO A 48 -0.94 -5.77 2.21
CA PRO A 48 -0.10 -6.84 2.75
C PRO A 48 -0.54 -8.25 2.35
N PHE A 49 -1.79 -8.43 1.93
CA PHE A 49 -2.36 -9.72 1.53
C PHE A 49 -3.26 -9.55 0.31
N VAL A 50 -3.32 -10.56 -0.57
CA VAL A 50 -4.23 -10.52 -1.73
C VAL A 50 -5.67 -10.38 -1.24
N PRO A 51 -6.39 -9.30 -1.59
CA PRO A 51 -7.77 -9.11 -1.16
C PRO A 51 -8.68 -10.09 -1.90
N SER A 52 -9.78 -10.50 -1.26
CA SER A 52 -10.86 -11.24 -1.92
C SER A 52 -11.75 -10.31 -2.76
N ALA A 53 -11.13 -9.55 -3.66
CA ALA A 53 -11.77 -8.56 -4.53
C ALA A 53 -10.87 -8.20 -5.72
N HIS A 54 -11.43 -7.58 -6.76
CA HIS A 54 -10.63 -6.91 -7.80
C HIS A 54 -9.83 -5.76 -7.17
N THR A 55 -8.53 -5.67 -7.45
CA THR A 55 -7.62 -4.73 -6.75
C THR A 55 -7.91 -3.26 -7.01
N MET A 56 -8.69 -2.93 -8.04
CA MET A 56 -9.11 -1.56 -8.35
C MET A 56 -9.79 -0.88 -7.16
N ALA A 57 -10.80 -1.52 -6.56
CA ALA A 57 -11.55 -0.92 -5.45
C ALA A 57 -10.69 -0.72 -4.17
N PRO A 58 -9.93 -1.72 -3.69
CA PRO A 58 -8.96 -1.52 -2.61
C PRO A 58 -7.92 -0.43 -2.91
N THR A 59 -7.45 -0.33 -4.16
CA THR A 59 -6.48 0.69 -4.55
C THR A 59 -7.08 2.09 -4.47
N TYR A 60 -8.32 2.29 -4.90
CA TYR A 60 -9.00 3.58 -4.74
C TYR A 60 -9.17 3.96 -3.28
N ILE A 61 -9.55 3.03 -2.40
CA ILE A 61 -9.69 3.29 -0.96
C ILE A 61 -8.35 3.74 -0.35
N ILE A 62 -7.25 3.08 -0.72
CA ILE A 62 -5.90 3.47 -0.30
C ILE A 62 -5.53 4.85 -0.85
N ALA A 63 -5.84 5.13 -2.12
CA ALA A 63 -5.56 6.41 -2.74
C ALA A 63 -6.33 7.56 -2.06
N GLU A 64 -7.61 7.36 -1.73
CA GLU A 64 -8.41 8.35 -1.00
C GLU A 64 -7.81 8.63 0.39
N ARG A 65 -7.49 7.58 1.16
CA ARG A 65 -6.90 7.75 2.48
C ARG A 65 -5.49 8.35 2.42
N GLY A 66 -4.69 7.97 1.44
CA GLY A 66 -3.36 8.52 1.22
C GLY A 66 -3.40 10.00 0.83
N ALA A 67 -4.36 10.41 0.01
CA ALA A 67 -4.56 11.81 -0.34
C ALA A 67 -4.93 12.66 0.89
N GLU A 68 -5.74 12.11 1.80
CA GLU A 68 -6.06 12.74 3.08
C GLU A 68 -4.79 12.96 3.92
N PHE A 69 -3.94 11.94 4.08
CA PHE A 69 -2.67 12.07 4.81
C PHE A 69 -1.74 13.13 4.21
N VAL A 70 -1.59 13.15 2.89
CA VAL A 70 -0.77 14.15 2.19
C VAL A 70 -1.32 15.56 2.42
N LYS A 71 -2.65 15.72 2.35
CA LYS A 71 -3.31 17.00 2.57
C LYS A 71 -3.18 17.48 4.02
N GLU A 72 -3.40 16.59 4.99
CA GLU A 72 -3.25 16.89 6.41
C GLU A 72 -1.83 17.36 6.73
N GLU A 73 -0.81 16.66 6.23
CA GLU A 73 0.57 17.06 6.45
C GLU A 73 0.86 18.41 5.78
N TRP A 74 0.45 18.61 4.52
CA TRP A 74 0.67 19.86 3.80
C TRP A 74 0.07 21.09 4.51
N VAL A 75 -1.14 20.96 5.05
CA VAL A 75 -1.84 22.06 5.75
C VAL A 75 -1.21 22.36 7.11
N ASN A 76 -0.58 21.37 7.74
CA ASN A 76 0.02 21.49 9.06
C ASN A 76 1.52 21.87 9.04
N MET A 77 2.10 22.09 7.85
CA MET A 77 3.42 22.71 7.68
C MET A 77 3.32 24.24 7.81
#